data_AF-A0A925CY74-F1
#
_entry.id   AF-A0A925CY74-F1
#
_cell.length_a   1.000
_cell.length_b   1.000
_cell.length_c   1.000
_cell.angle_alpha   90.00
_cell.angle_beta   90.00
_cell.angle_gamma   90.00
#
_symmetry.space_group_name_H-M   'P 1'
#
loop_
_entity.id
_entity.type
_entity.pdbx_description
1 polymer ?
#
loop_
_entity_poly.entity_id
_entity_poly.type
_entity_poly.pdbx_seq_one_letter_code
_entity_poly.pdbx_strand_id
1 'polypeptide(L)' 'MQINLMGQSSVDSPGVKHVKGLKDYYSDYFMIGAAVTPRSLITDEKDLILQHFISITAENAMKMGPIHPRANE' A
#
# COMPACT_ATOMS: atom_id res chain seq x y z
N MET A 1 7.18 -24.69 29.51
CA MET A 1 6.45 -24.22 28.32
C MET A 1 6.23 -22.73 28.49
N GLN A 2 7.02 -21.93 27.79
CA GLN A 2 6.91 -20.47 27.81
C GLN A 2 6.85 -20.02 26.36
N ILE A 3 5.67 -19.54 25.97
CA ILE A 3 5.36 -18.97 24.67
C ILE A 3 5.79 -17.50 24.68
N ASN A 4 6.91 -17.18 24.06
CA ASN A 4 7.24 -15.80 23.70
C ASN A 4 6.69 -15.55 22.29
N LEU A 5 5.55 -14.87 22.21
CA LEU A 5 5.05 -14.24 21.00
C LEU A 5 5.44 -12.77 21.04
N MET A 6 6.66 -12.46 20.56
CA MET A 6 7.12 -11.09 20.33
C MET A 6 7.52 -10.98 18.86
N GLY A 7 6.93 -9.99 18.20
CA GLY A 7 7.25 -9.40 16.90
C GLY A 7 8.17 -10.18 15.97
N GLN A 8 7.63 -10.61 14.83
CA GLN A 8 8.45 -10.90 13.66
C GLN A 8 9.17 -9.63 13.21
N SER A 9 10.36 -9.36 13.77
CA SER A 9 11.35 -8.48 13.15
C SER A 9 12.11 -9.31 12.14
N SER A 10 11.80 -9.06 10.87
CA SER A 10 12.48 -9.44 9.64
C SER A 10 13.89 -10.03 9.82
N VAL A 11 14.03 -11.26 9.35
CA VAL A 11 15.30 -11.93 9.10
C VAL A 11 15.98 -11.23 7.92
N ASP A 12 16.81 -10.22 8.19
CA ASP A 12 17.63 -9.59 7.15
C ASP A 12 18.82 -10.50 6.82
N SER A 13 18.75 -11.19 5.69
CA SER A 13 19.88 -11.89 5.09
C SER A 13 20.99 -10.89 4.74
N PRO A 14 22.24 -11.12 5.19
CA PRO A 14 23.36 -10.22 4.91
C PRO A 14 23.77 -10.36 3.44
N GLY A 15 23.21 -9.53 2.56
CA GLY A 15 23.63 -9.51 1.15
C GLY A 15 22.76 -8.72 0.18
N VAL A 16 21.50 -8.42 0.52
CA VAL A 16 20.61 -7.63 -0.34
C VAL A 16 20.15 -6.40 0.42
N LYS A 17 20.71 -5.22 0.11
CA LYS A 17 20.16 -3.96 0.60
C LYS A 17 18.81 -3.73 -0.08
N HIS A 18 17.73 -4.10 0.60
CA HIS A 18 16.40 -3.72 0.15
C HIS A 18 16.32 -2.19 0.15
N VAL A 19 16.03 -1.58 -1.00
CA VAL A 19 15.84 -0.13 -1.06
C VAL A 19 14.57 0.19 -0.30
N LYS A 20 14.72 0.86 0.86
CA LYS A 20 13.59 1.26 1.69
C LYS A 20 12.62 2.15 0.91
N GLY A 21 11.35 1.83 0.96
CA GLY A 21 10.26 2.62 0.41
C GLY A 21 9.85 3.76 1.33
N LEU A 22 9.00 4.67 0.83
CA LEU A 22 8.55 5.83 1.61
C LEU A 22 7.80 5.40 2.88
N LYS A 23 6.95 4.38 2.77
CA LYS A 23 6.24 3.77 3.91
C LYS A 23 7.17 3.26 5.01
N ASP A 24 8.37 2.78 4.68
CA ASP A 24 9.29 2.17 5.65
C ASP A 24 9.95 3.24 6.55
N TYR A 25 10.05 4.49 6.07
CA TYR A 25 10.60 5.60 6.87
C TYR A 25 9.59 6.14 7.89
N TYR A 26 8.30 5.99 7.62
CA TYR A 26 7.22 6.54 8.44
C TYR A 26 6.41 5.45 9.17
N SER A 27 6.87 4.19 9.14
CA SER A 27 6.16 3.03 9.70
C SER A 27 5.73 3.21 11.15
N ASP A 28 6.58 3.88 11.96
CA ASP A 28 6.39 4.06 13.39
C ASP A 28 5.53 5.28 13.73
N TYR A 29 5.19 6.09 12.71
CA TYR A 29 4.46 7.35 12.88
C TYR A 29 3.05 7.25 12.31
N PHE A 30 2.93 6.91 11.02
CA PHE A 30 1.64 6.84 10.32
C PHE A 30 1.75 6.12 8.97
N MET A 31 0.61 5.66 8.47
CA MET A 31 0.50 5.02 7.16
C MET A 31 0.64 6.05 6.03
N ILE A 32 1.51 5.74 5.06
CA ILE A 32 1.62 6.51 3.82
C ILE A 32 0.63 5.93 2.79
N GLY A 33 -0.27 6.79 2.31
CA GLY A 33 -1.29 6.44 1.34
C GLY A 33 -1.17 7.17 0.00
N ALA A 34 -1.71 6.57 -1.06
CA ALA A 34 -1.81 7.17 -2.39
C ALA A 34 -3.20 6.98 -3.00
N ALA A 35 -3.65 7.97 -3.77
CA ALA A 35 -4.82 7.81 -4.63
C ALA A 35 -4.40 7.11 -5.93
N VAL A 36 -5.11 6.06 -6.32
CA VAL A 36 -4.78 5.25 -7.51
C VAL A 36 -5.97 5.12 -8.46
N THR A 37 -5.67 4.95 -9.74
CA THR A 37 -6.65 4.51 -10.73
C THR A 37 -6.58 2.99 -10.89
N PRO A 38 -7.64 2.33 -11.41
CA PRO A 38 -7.56 0.91 -11.75
C PRO A 38 -6.42 0.58 -12.73
N ARG A 39 -6.06 1.51 -13.61
CA ARG A 39 -4.97 1.34 -14.59
C ARG A 39 -3.60 1.27 -13.90
N SER A 40 -3.38 2.12 -12.91
CA SER A 40 -2.13 2.21 -12.13
C SER A 40 -1.77 0.91 -11.41
N LEU A 41 -2.73 -0.01 -11.21
CA LEU A 41 -2.51 -1.31 -10.59
C LEU A 41 -1.99 -2.38 -11.57
N ILE A 42 -2.01 -2.09 -12.88
CA ILE A 42 -1.68 -3.05 -13.95
C ILE A 42 -0.46 -2.58 -14.76
N THR A 43 -0.22 -1.27 -14.82
CA THR A 43 0.93 -0.67 -15.51
C THR A 43 2.17 -0.62 -14.61
N ASP A 44 3.25 -0.08 -15.15
CA ASP A 44 4.56 0.09 -14.49
C ASP A 44 4.48 0.87 -13.15
N GLU A 45 3.41 1.62 -12.92
CA GLU A 45 3.15 2.33 -11.65
C GLU A 45 2.91 1.39 -10.46
N LYS A 46 2.51 0.13 -10.73
CA LYS A 46 2.25 -0.88 -9.71
C LYS A 46 3.44 -1.09 -8.78
N ASP A 47 4.64 -1.20 -9.35
CA ASP A 47 5.84 -1.51 -8.57
C ASP A 47 6.23 -0.33 -7.67
N LEU A 48 6.03 0.89 -8.15
CA LEU A 48 6.19 2.10 -7.35
C LEU A 48 5.17 2.16 -6.20
N ILE A 49 3.90 1.79 -6.47
CA ILE A 49 2.86 1.74 -5.43
C ILE A 49 3.23 0.73 -4.34
N LEU A 50 3.63 -0.48 -4.74
CA LEU A 50 4.01 -1.55 -3.82
C LEU A 50 5.25 -1.19 -2.99
N GLN A 51 6.23 -0.53 -3.59
CA GLN A 51 7.44 -0.12 -2.88
C GLN A 51 7.14 0.98 -1.86
N HIS A 52 6.37 2.01 -2.23
CA HIS A 52 6.32 3.24 -1.45
C HIS A 52 5.11 3.40 -0.53
N PHE A 53 3.99 2.71 -0.75
CA PHE A 53 2.74 2.96 -0.03
C PHE A 53 2.20 1.72 0.69
N ILE A 54 1.50 1.94 1.80
CA ILE A 54 0.84 0.90 2.60
C ILE A 54 -0.69 1.03 2.59
N SER A 55 -1.20 2.20 2.19
CA SER A 55 -2.64 2.46 2.02
C SER A 55 -2.90 2.96 0.61
N ILE A 56 -4.06 2.61 0.03
CA ILE A 56 -4.49 3.16 -1.25
C ILE A 56 -5.96 3.58 -1.18
N THR A 57 -6.31 4.62 -1.94
CA THR A 57 -7.69 5.10 -2.10
C THR A 57 -8.01 5.18 -3.58
N ALA A 58 -9.22 4.77 -3.98
CA ALA A 58 -9.65 4.95 -5.36
C ALA A 58 -9.79 6.46 -5.68
N GLU A 59 -9.05 6.94 -6.68
CA GLU A 59 -9.04 8.37 -7.04
C GLU A 59 -10.44 8.86 -7.47
N ASN A 60 -11.04 8.16 -8.44
CA ASN A 60 -12.35 8.50 -8.99
C ASN A 60 -13.30 7.31 -9.03
N ALA A 61 -12.79 6.08 -9.07
CA ALA A 61 -13.59 4.88 -9.31
C ALA A 61 -14.67 4.64 -8.24
N MET A 62 -14.50 5.20 -7.04
CA MET A 62 -15.48 5.12 -5.96
C MET A 62 -16.29 6.40 -5.73
N LYS A 63 -16.20 7.39 -6.63
CA LYS A 63 -17.09 8.56 -6.58
C LYS A 63 -18.52 8.13 -6.93
N MET A 64 -19.50 8.94 -6.52
CA MET A 64 -20.92 8.64 -6.76
C MET A 64 -21.25 8.50 -8.25
N GLY A 65 -20.59 9.28 -9.13
CA GLY A 65 -20.81 9.18 -10.57
C GLY A 65 -20.54 7.78 -11.13
N PRO A 66 -19.35 7.19 -10.92
CA PRO A 66 -19.07 5.83 -11.34
C PRO A 66 -19.85 4.72 -10.62
N ILE A 67 -20.13 4.87 -9.31
CA ILE A 67 -20.84 3.83 -8.54
C ILE A 67 -22.35 3.83 -8.84
N HIS A 68 -22.96 5.01 -8.91
CA HIS A 68 -24.41 5.21 -9.06
C HIS A 68 -24.67 6.28 -10.12
N PRO A 69 -24.54 5.96 -11.42
CA PRO A 69 -24.60 6.96 -12.49
C PRO A 69 -26.01 7.55 -12.72
N ARG A 70 -27.08 6.82 -12.38
CA ARG A 70 -28.47 7.27 -12.54
C ARG A 70 -29.33 6.81 -11.37
N ALA A 71 -30.26 7.65 -10.91
CA ALA A 71 -31.16 7.30 -9.81
C ALA A 71 -32.02 6.07 -10.15
N ASN A 72 -32.14 5.14 -9.19
CA ASN A 72 -32.96 3.91 -9.27
C ASN A 72 -32.56 2.90 -10.36
N GLU A 73 -31.30 2.93 -10.80
CA GLU A 73 -30.63 1.89 -11.60
C GLU A 73 -29.66 1.13 -10.68
#